data_AF-A0A1G9UAD1-F1
#
_entry.id   AF-A0A1G9UAD1-F1
#
_cell.length_a   1.000
_cell.length_b   1.000
_cell.length_c   1.000
_cell.angle_alpha   90.00
_cell.angle_beta   90.00
_cell.angle_gamma   90.00
#
_symmetry.space_group_name_H-M   'P 1'
#
loop_
_entity.id
_entity.type
_entity.pdbx_description
1 polymer ?
#
loop_
_entity_poly.entity_id
_entity_poly.type
_entity_poly.pdbx_seq_one_letter_code
_entity_poly.pdbx_strand_id
1 'polypeptide(L)'
;MQDGQLLPFAGWGLAGLPVVGTFLQAAFALAGVEARTLPVVGGVVDAFISLQVFKEAAIQFKASTAVVLVLFVLIAAAWVGQGVAMGLLRNRDVTFACAGLVSVLFLVLFFGVYSSLFGSGIGVAQLALFFAVPFVASAGALGGAWLRDWTVDLESAAAEDLAEAADLVDRKRETFESEYRRTMGDETLDALADLAPNAVSEARAAVDREREAYDELASKVESVRSSVTDASEGRRRAAELLDSAKRRDPEGAVDRVQADLADGVDAAVERGDVDLTVRSRYGRTYEVVNLRSTFREVRLPPSNEPTHVGEVDRTVRRLLDRDDVDLATVADVLDEIRVHQERIERHVADTEESFDEAHDAAEGDVERARDELERLEGAVRERVESKLVEGHDPGVDSVHSVETQLREAREALHDCRFDEAERLVEDARRTADGLLTTVQFFGSLAGALDHGQDRVSLPGEVDPEFARDLAPAFESEYGVEYRVADGHISVSNRGDPASVESTRDRDRSTGRSSSAAGSASGGREEYVDPEEVVDEVLLLFDELSAVAEAGSDTVHLETGDLPDYAVQSEALAAIERFSSRQNDLVESFDVPAGAPPGIVDVRFTDRTDAPDALDTLYDRFKEQYV
;
A
#
# COMPACT_ATOMS: atom_id res chain seq x y z
N MET A 1 36.72 -10.84 -54.89
CA MET A 1 37.71 -9.82 -54.49
C MET A 1 37.92 -8.91 -55.69
N GLN A 2 37.44 -7.68 -55.60
CA GLN A 2 37.52 -6.68 -56.68
C GLN A 2 38.92 -6.08 -56.75
N ASP A 3 39.38 -5.73 -57.96
CA ASP A 3 40.74 -5.26 -58.26
C ASP A 3 41.21 -4.03 -57.43
N GLY A 4 40.30 -3.33 -56.74
CA GLY A 4 40.60 -2.20 -55.86
C GLY A 4 41.17 -2.57 -54.48
N GLN A 5 40.94 -3.78 -53.96
CA GLN A 5 41.44 -4.19 -52.63
C GLN A 5 42.93 -4.58 -52.63
N LEU A 6 43.53 -4.88 -53.80
CA LEU A 6 44.91 -5.36 -53.89
C LEU A 6 45.94 -4.23 -53.88
N LEU A 7 45.57 -3.05 -54.36
CA LEU A 7 46.45 -1.86 -54.45
C LEU A 7 47.01 -1.39 -53.10
N PRO A 8 46.19 -1.28 -52.03
CA PRO A 8 46.67 -0.88 -50.70
C PRO A 8 47.66 -1.89 -50.09
N PHE A 9 47.39 -3.19 -50.27
CA PHE A 9 48.28 -4.27 -49.81
C PHE A 9 49.52 -4.41 -50.70
N ALA A 10 49.44 -4.06 -51.99
CA ALA A 10 50.60 -3.99 -52.86
C ALA A 10 51.55 -2.86 -52.44
N GLY A 11 51.04 -1.69 -52.05
CA GLY A 11 51.84 -0.60 -51.47
C GLY A 11 52.52 -0.98 -50.15
N TRP A 12 51.78 -1.63 -49.25
CA TRP A 12 52.34 -2.17 -47.99
C TRP A 12 53.37 -3.29 -48.23
N GLY A 13 53.13 -4.19 -49.18
CA GLY A 13 54.04 -5.26 -49.57
C GLY A 13 55.32 -4.71 -50.22
N LEU A 14 55.21 -3.67 -51.05
CA LEU A 14 56.34 -3.00 -51.67
C LEU A 14 57.20 -2.27 -50.63
N ALA A 15 56.58 -1.65 -49.62
CA ALA A 15 57.28 -1.08 -48.46
C ALA A 15 57.98 -2.15 -47.60
N GLY A 16 57.47 -3.39 -47.59
CA GLY A 16 58.06 -4.53 -46.89
C GLY A 16 59.31 -5.11 -47.57
N LEU A 17 59.53 -4.86 -48.86
CA LEU A 17 60.69 -5.41 -49.59
C LEU A 17 62.04 -4.91 -49.01
N PRO A 18 62.23 -3.60 -48.75
CA PRO A 18 63.41 -3.12 -48.03
C PRO A 18 63.49 -3.65 -46.60
N VAL A 19 62.37 -3.75 -45.87
CA VAL A 19 62.32 -4.23 -44.48
C VAL A 19 62.83 -5.68 -44.41
N VAL A 20 62.27 -6.57 -45.23
CA VAL A 20 62.63 -7.99 -45.27
C VAL A 20 64.07 -8.15 -45.77
N GLY A 21 64.45 -7.44 -46.83
CA GLY A 21 65.81 -7.51 -47.39
C GLY A 21 66.88 -7.10 -46.38
N THR A 22 66.65 -6.01 -45.66
CA THR A 22 67.61 -5.49 -44.67
C THR A 22 67.57 -6.25 -43.34
N PHE A 23 66.40 -6.73 -42.90
CA PHE A 23 66.28 -7.62 -41.73
C PHE A 23 66.97 -8.96 -41.96
N LEU A 24 66.79 -9.59 -43.13
CA LEU A 24 67.50 -10.81 -43.51
C LEU A 24 69.01 -10.57 -43.57
N GLN A 25 69.45 -9.45 -44.14
CA GLN A 25 70.87 -9.07 -44.16
C GLN A 25 71.45 -8.93 -42.74
N ALA A 26 70.72 -8.29 -41.82
CA ALA A 26 71.11 -8.13 -40.43
C ALA A 26 71.14 -9.48 -39.67
N ALA A 27 70.13 -10.33 -39.88
CA ALA A 27 70.04 -11.66 -39.28
C ALA A 27 71.14 -12.60 -39.77
N PHE A 28 71.46 -12.59 -41.07
CA PHE A 28 72.56 -13.38 -41.63
C PHE A 28 73.94 -12.88 -41.19
N ALA A 29 74.11 -11.56 -41.04
CA ALA A 29 75.32 -10.97 -40.47
C ALA A 29 75.54 -11.39 -39.01
N LEU A 30 74.46 -11.58 -38.24
CA LEU A 30 74.50 -12.07 -36.85
C LEU A 30 74.79 -13.58 -36.76
N ALA A 31 74.28 -14.36 -37.72
CA ALA A 31 74.45 -15.81 -37.77
C ALA A 31 75.79 -16.26 -38.41
N GLY A 32 76.57 -15.34 -38.98
CA GLY A 32 77.87 -15.64 -39.60
C GLY A 32 77.79 -16.42 -40.92
N VAL A 33 76.62 -16.42 -41.59
CA VAL A 33 76.38 -17.19 -42.82
C VAL A 33 76.45 -16.26 -44.04
N GLU A 34 77.30 -16.58 -45.02
CA GLU A 34 77.38 -15.84 -46.29
C GLU A 34 76.12 -16.07 -47.14
N ALA A 35 75.42 -14.99 -47.48
CA ALA A 35 74.06 -14.95 -48.06
C ALA A 35 73.91 -15.47 -49.51
N ARG A 36 74.80 -16.36 -50.00
CA ARG A 36 74.81 -16.84 -51.40
C ARG A 36 73.93 -18.06 -51.72
N THR A 37 73.17 -18.60 -50.76
CA THR A 37 72.54 -19.92 -50.90
C THR A 37 71.01 -19.95 -51.06
N LEU A 38 70.33 -18.81 -51.25
CA LEU A 38 68.86 -18.79 -51.43
C LEU A 38 68.43 -18.46 -52.88
N PRO A 39 67.74 -19.38 -53.60
CA PRO A 39 67.51 -19.29 -55.04
C PRO A 39 66.46 -18.25 -55.49
N VAL A 40 65.60 -17.76 -54.59
CA VAL A 40 64.49 -16.84 -54.96
C VAL A 40 64.89 -15.36 -54.86
N VAL A 41 66.03 -15.05 -54.25
CA VAL A 41 66.47 -13.67 -53.97
C VAL A 41 67.67 -13.24 -54.84
N GLY A 42 68.31 -14.19 -55.54
CA GLY A 42 69.58 -13.98 -56.24
C GLY A 42 69.54 -12.95 -57.37
N GLY A 43 68.46 -12.85 -58.14
CA GLY A 43 68.41 -11.99 -59.33
C GLY A 43 68.44 -10.47 -59.04
N VAL A 44 67.86 -10.04 -57.93
CA VAL A 44 67.83 -8.61 -57.52
C VAL A 44 68.99 -8.28 -56.59
N VAL A 45 69.43 -9.24 -55.78
CA VAL A 45 70.50 -9.05 -54.80
C VAL A 45 71.90 -9.05 -55.43
N ASP A 46 72.16 -9.79 -56.50
CA ASP A 46 73.48 -9.76 -57.17
C ASP A 46 73.76 -8.40 -57.85
N ALA A 47 72.73 -7.70 -58.35
CA ALA A 47 72.89 -6.34 -58.88
C ALA A 47 73.22 -5.33 -57.77
N PHE A 48 72.63 -5.49 -56.58
CA PHE A 48 72.76 -4.57 -55.45
C PHE A 48 74.05 -4.79 -54.62
N ILE A 49 74.52 -6.03 -54.47
CA ILE A 49 75.75 -6.35 -53.70
C ILE A 49 77.03 -5.86 -54.42
N SER A 50 76.97 -5.58 -55.72
CA SER A 50 78.11 -5.06 -56.50
C SER A 50 78.42 -3.57 -56.26
N LEU A 51 77.53 -2.84 -55.58
CA LEU A 51 77.66 -1.39 -55.38
C LEU A 51 78.51 -1.09 -54.14
N GLN A 52 79.46 -0.15 -54.27
CA GLN A 52 80.38 0.25 -53.20
C GLN A 52 79.66 0.68 -51.91
N VAL A 53 78.44 1.22 -52.05
CA VAL A 53 77.59 1.63 -50.92
C VAL A 53 77.33 0.51 -49.94
N PHE A 54 77.00 -0.71 -50.41
CA PHE A 54 76.62 -1.80 -49.52
C PHE A 54 77.82 -2.38 -48.76
N LYS A 55 79.01 -2.33 -49.36
CA LYS A 55 80.25 -2.70 -48.69
C LYS A 55 80.57 -1.73 -47.55
N GLU A 56 80.42 -0.43 -47.79
CA GLU A 56 80.68 0.60 -46.78
C GLU A 56 79.59 0.63 -45.69
N ALA A 57 78.32 0.43 -46.08
CA ALA A 57 77.21 0.28 -45.14
C ALA A 57 77.38 -0.96 -44.25
N ALA A 58 77.90 -2.07 -44.77
CA ALA A 58 78.22 -3.25 -43.97
C ALA A 58 79.35 -3.03 -42.94
N ILE A 59 80.29 -2.12 -43.23
CA ILE A 59 81.32 -1.70 -42.27
C ILE A 59 80.69 -0.88 -41.14
N GLN A 60 79.82 0.08 -41.48
CA GLN A 60 79.08 0.88 -40.50
C GLN A 60 78.13 0.03 -39.65
N PHE A 61 77.49 -0.98 -40.25
CA PHE A 61 76.67 -1.97 -39.56
C PHE A 61 77.45 -2.72 -38.47
N LYS A 62 78.70 -3.10 -38.74
CA LYS A 62 79.57 -3.75 -37.74
C LYS A 62 79.98 -2.82 -36.60
N ALA A 63 80.08 -1.52 -36.85
CA ALA A 63 80.43 -0.54 -35.82
C ALA A 63 79.28 -0.27 -34.83
N SER A 64 78.03 -0.40 -35.27
CA SER A 64 76.83 -0.09 -34.46
C SER A 64 75.78 -1.22 -34.48
N THR A 65 76.23 -2.48 -34.43
CA THR A 65 75.37 -3.67 -34.68
C THR A 65 74.14 -3.74 -33.78
N ALA A 66 74.29 -3.43 -32.48
CA ALA A 66 73.17 -3.48 -31.54
C ALA A 66 72.06 -2.45 -31.87
N VAL A 67 72.44 -1.20 -32.17
CA VAL A 67 71.50 -0.12 -32.49
C VAL A 67 70.77 -0.40 -33.80
N VAL A 68 71.50 -0.87 -34.82
CA VAL A 68 70.92 -1.20 -36.12
C VAL A 68 69.95 -2.37 -36.01
N LEU A 69 70.30 -3.41 -35.25
CA LEU A 69 69.43 -4.57 -35.05
C LEU A 69 68.14 -4.18 -34.33
N VAL A 70 68.23 -3.36 -33.27
CA VAL A 70 67.04 -2.86 -32.56
C VAL A 70 66.15 -2.05 -33.49
N LEU A 71 66.72 -1.13 -34.29
CA LEU A 71 65.95 -0.34 -35.25
C LEU A 71 65.26 -1.23 -36.29
N PHE A 72 65.93 -2.26 -36.82
CA PHE A 72 65.30 -3.19 -37.76
C PHE A 72 64.17 -4.00 -37.15
N VAL A 73 64.35 -4.49 -35.92
CA VAL A 73 63.28 -5.21 -35.20
C VAL A 73 62.08 -4.30 -34.98
N LEU A 74 62.30 -3.05 -34.58
CA LEU A 74 61.23 -2.06 -34.38
C LEU A 74 60.53 -1.71 -35.70
N ILE A 75 61.28 -1.54 -36.80
CA ILE A 75 60.71 -1.30 -38.14
C ILE A 75 59.86 -2.49 -38.58
N ALA A 76 60.37 -3.71 -38.42
CA ALA A 76 59.65 -4.93 -38.77
C ALA A 76 58.39 -5.10 -37.93
N ALA A 77 58.47 -4.89 -36.61
CA ALA A 77 57.32 -4.94 -35.72
C ALA A 77 56.27 -3.88 -36.07
N ALA A 78 56.69 -2.65 -36.37
CA ALA A 78 55.80 -1.57 -36.80
C ALA A 78 55.15 -1.86 -38.17
N TRP A 79 55.89 -2.45 -39.11
CA TRP A 79 55.37 -2.85 -40.42
C TRP A 79 54.37 -4.01 -40.34
N VAL A 80 54.65 -5.02 -39.50
CA VAL A 80 53.69 -6.10 -39.19
C VAL A 80 52.46 -5.53 -38.49
N GLY A 81 52.67 -4.66 -37.50
CA GLY A 81 51.59 -3.96 -36.79
C GLY A 81 50.71 -3.16 -37.75
N GLN A 82 51.30 -2.46 -38.71
CA GLN A 82 50.56 -1.77 -39.77
C GLN A 82 49.72 -2.76 -40.59
N GLY A 83 50.28 -3.90 -41.01
CA GLY A 83 49.56 -4.92 -41.78
C GLY A 83 48.39 -5.54 -41.02
N VAL A 84 48.57 -5.81 -39.72
CA VAL A 84 47.50 -6.30 -38.82
C VAL A 84 46.42 -5.25 -38.61
N ALA A 85 46.81 -4.00 -38.34
CA ALA A 85 45.88 -2.89 -38.16
C ALA A 85 45.04 -2.62 -39.41
N MET A 86 45.66 -2.76 -40.58
CA MET A 86 45.04 -2.61 -41.87
C MET A 86 44.13 -3.79 -42.23
N GLY A 87 44.59 -5.04 -42.02
CA GLY A 87 43.86 -6.24 -42.44
C GLY A 87 42.80 -6.72 -41.46
N LEU A 88 43.20 -6.94 -40.21
CA LEU A 88 42.40 -7.61 -39.18
C LEU A 88 41.61 -6.61 -38.33
N LEU A 89 42.28 -5.57 -37.81
CA LEU A 89 41.65 -4.64 -36.86
C LEU A 89 40.84 -3.53 -37.55
N ARG A 90 41.08 -3.30 -38.85
CA ARG A 90 40.45 -2.24 -39.66
C ARG A 90 40.43 -0.89 -38.94
N ASN A 91 41.58 -0.54 -38.34
CA ASN A 91 41.72 0.68 -37.55
C ASN A 91 42.61 1.68 -38.30
N ARG A 92 41.99 2.77 -38.76
CA ARG A 92 42.65 3.83 -39.53
C ARG A 92 43.80 4.45 -38.75
N ASP A 93 43.54 4.87 -37.51
CA ASP A 93 44.48 5.66 -36.72
C ASP A 93 45.71 4.84 -36.33
N VAL A 94 45.51 3.57 -35.95
CA VAL A 94 46.62 2.65 -35.67
C VAL A 94 47.42 2.36 -36.94
N THR A 95 46.77 2.21 -38.09
CA THR A 95 47.47 1.98 -39.37
C THR A 95 48.34 3.17 -39.76
N PHE A 96 47.85 4.40 -39.61
CA PHE A 96 48.62 5.62 -39.85
C PHE A 96 49.74 5.83 -38.83
N ALA A 97 49.49 5.52 -37.55
CA ALA A 97 50.51 5.58 -36.50
C ALA A 97 51.65 4.59 -36.77
N CYS A 98 51.34 3.35 -37.13
CA CYS A 98 52.34 2.35 -37.51
C CYS A 98 53.09 2.73 -38.79
N ALA A 99 52.41 3.26 -39.82
CA ALA A 99 53.04 3.74 -41.04
C ALA A 99 53.99 4.94 -40.78
N GLY A 100 53.58 5.87 -39.92
CA GLY A 100 54.42 6.98 -39.48
C GLY A 100 55.63 6.50 -38.68
N LEU A 101 55.45 5.54 -37.78
CA LEU A 101 56.53 4.93 -37.00
C LEU A 101 57.55 4.22 -37.91
N VAL A 102 57.09 3.42 -38.88
CA VAL A 102 57.96 2.80 -39.90
C VAL A 102 58.78 3.85 -40.63
N SER A 103 58.15 4.95 -41.06
CA SER A 103 58.80 6.04 -41.79
C SER A 103 59.87 6.75 -40.94
N VAL A 104 59.55 7.09 -39.69
CA VAL A 104 60.48 7.74 -38.75
C VAL A 104 61.66 6.82 -38.45
N LEU A 105 61.42 5.55 -38.14
CA LEU A 105 62.48 4.60 -37.83
C LEU A 105 63.41 4.36 -39.02
N PHE A 106 62.87 4.32 -40.24
CA PHE A 106 63.69 4.26 -41.47
C PHE A 106 64.55 5.52 -41.66
N LEU A 107 64.00 6.71 -41.41
CA LEU A 107 64.76 7.95 -41.47
C LEU A 107 65.88 7.98 -40.41
N VAL A 108 65.58 7.57 -39.18
CA VAL A 108 66.58 7.46 -38.09
C VAL A 108 67.67 6.45 -38.45
N LEU A 109 67.31 5.32 -39.04
CA LEU A 109 68.28 4.32 -39.47
C LEU A 109 69.20 4.87 -40.59
N PHE A 110 68.63 5.43 -41.65
CA PHE A 110 69.40 5.88 -42.81
C PHE A 110 70.17 7.17 -42.54
N PHE A 111 69.54 8.19 -41.97
CA PHE A 111 70.19 9.48 -41.71
C PHE A 111 70.86 9.57 -40.33
N GLY A 112 70.49 8.74 -39.37
CA GLY A 112 71.18 8.67 -38.08
C GLY A 112 72.40 7.75 -38.15
N VAL A 113 72.22 6.49 -38.57
CA VAL A 113 73.30 5.49 -38.54
C VAL A 113 74.15 5.51 -39.80
N TYR A 114 73.55 5.65 -40.98
CA TYR A 114 74.29 5.61 -42.26
C TYR A 114 74.73 6.99 -42.77
N SER A 115 74.58 8.08 -42.02
CA SER A 115 75.02 9.42 -42.44
C SER A 115 76.52 9.54 -42.71
N SER A 116 77.34 8.72 -42.04
CA SER A 116 78.79 8.68 -42.26
C SER A 116 79.19 8.22 -43.67
N LEU A 117 78.25 7.68 -44.46
CA LEU A 117 78.46 7.39 -45.88
C LEU A 117 78.58 8.67 -46.73
N PHE A 118 78.10 9.82 -46.26
CA PHE A 118 78.35 11.12 -46.87
C PHE A 118 79.80 11.54 -46.61
N GLY A 119 80.72 11.06 -47.43
CA GLY A 119 82.16 11.37 -47.32
C GLY A 119 83.09 10.20 -47.63
N SER A 120 82.56 8.98 -47.81
CA SER A 120 83.34 7.76 -48.04
C SER A 120 83.78 7.53 -49.49
N GLY A 121 83.72 8.56 -50.35
CA GLY A 121 84.16 8.48 -51.75
C GLY A 121 83.23 7.70 -52.69
N ILE A 122 82.03 7.36 -52.24
CA ILE A 122 80.99 6.66 -53.01
C ILE A 122 80.44 7.57 -54.13
N GLY A 123 80.14 6.98 -55.30
CA GLY A 123 79.48 7.67 -56.39
C GLY A 123 78.09 8.22 -56.02
N VAL A 124 77.84 9.50 -56.34
CA VAL A 124 76.62 10.25 -55.97
C VAL A 124 75.34 9.50 -56.37
N ALA A 125 75.32 8.86 -57.54
CA ALA A 125 74.15 8.10 -58.00
C ALA A 125 73.82 6.88 -57.12
N GLN A 126 74.84 6.17 -56.60
CA GLN A 126 74.64 5.02 -55.73
C GLN A 126 74.18 5.46 -54.34
N LEU A 127 74.76 6.57 -53.84
CA LEU A 127 74.38 7.14 -52.56
C LEU A 127 72.93 7.69 -52.61
N ALA A 128 72.56 8.36 -53.69
CA ALA A 128 71.19 8.82 -53.91
C ALA A 128 70.19 7.65 -53.96
N LEU A 129 70.53 6.54 -54.64
CA LEU A 129 69.67 5.35 -54.70
C LEU A 129 69.51 4.70 -53.31
N PHE A 130 70.58 4.62 -52.53
CA PHE A 130 70.54 4.06 -51.17
C PHE A 130 69.69 4.91 -50.22
N PHE A 131 69.88 6.23 -50.23
CA PHE A 131 69.08 7.15 -49.42
C PHE A 131 67.67 7.38 -49.95
N ALA A 132 67.33 6.93 -51.17
CA ALA A 132 65.95 6.92 -51.67
C ALA A 132 65.09 5.82 -51.02
N VAL A 133 65.71 4.74 -50.53
CA VAL A 133 65.00 3.60 -49.89
C VAL A 133 64.05 4.02 -48.76
N PRO A 134 64.45 4.83 -47.75
CA PRO A 134 63.53 5.26 -46.71
C PRO A 134 62.34 6.06 -47.25
N PHE A 135 62.52 6.84 -48.32
CA PHE A 135 61.42 7.59 -48.94
C PHE A 135 60.46 6.68 -49.71
N VAL A 136 60.97 5.70 -50.46
CA VAL A 136 60.14 4.71 -51.17
C VAL A 136 59.37 3.84 -50.17
N ALA A 137 60.03 3.40 -49.09
CA ALA A 137 59.39 2.63 -48.03
C ALA A 137 58.31 3.45 -47.30
N SER A 138 58.60 4.73 -46.98
CA SER A 138 57.62 5.64 -46.35
C SER A 138 56.44 5.93 -47.28
N ALA A 139 56.70 6.17 -48.57
CA ALA A 139 55.68 6.38 -49.58
C ALA A 139 54.81 5.13 -49.79
N GLY A 140 55.38 3.92 -49.76
CA GLY A 140 54.63 2.67 -49.82
C GLY A 140 53.80 2.42 -48.57
N ALA A 141 54.35 2.67 -47.37
CA ALA A 141 53.66 2.50 -46.10
C ALA A 141 52.49 3.48 -45.93
N LEU A 142 52.73 4.77 -46.17
CA LEU A 142 51.70 5.81 -46.10
C LEU A 142 50.72 5.73 -47.28
N GLY A 143 51.21 5.43 -48.49
CA GLY A 143 50.39 5.26 -49.68
C GLY A 143 49.45 4.06 -49.58
N GLY A 144 49.92 2.94 -49.02
CA GLY A 144 49.06 1.79 -48.70
C GLY A 144 47.95 2.15 -47.71
N ALA A 145 48.26 2.96 -46.70
CA ALA A 145 47.25 3.47 -45.76
C ALA A 145 46.28 4.46 -46.42
N TRP A 146 46.75 5.36 -47.30
CA TRP A 146 45.94 6.36 -48.00
C TRP A 146 45.00 5.80 -49.06
N LEU A 147 45.46 4.78 -49.80
CA LEU A 147 44.71 4.18 -50.90
C LEU A 147 43.61 3.23 -50.43
N ARG A 148 43.60 2.88 -49.14
CA ARG A 148 42.53 2.06 -48.56
C ARG A 148 41.29 2.92 -48.32
N ASP A 149 40.15 2.40 -48.76
CA ASP A 149 38.88 3.02 -48.47
C ASP A 149 38.45 2.76 -47.02
N TRP A 150 38.84 3.66 -46.14
CA TRP A 150 38.46 3.62 -44.73
C TRP A 150 37.00 3.95 -44.49
N THR A 151 36.30 4.58 -45.45
CA THR A 151 34.89 4.97 -45.24
C THR A 151 34.02 3.74 -45.07
N VAL A 152 34.15 2.76 -45.96
CA VAL A 152 33.43 1.48 -45.92
C VAL A 152 33.73 0.67 -44.65
N ASP A 153 35.00 0.62 -44.23
CA ASP A 153 35.40 -0.11 -43.02
C ASP A 153 34.88 0.59 -41.73
N LEU A 154 34.82 1.92 -41.72
CA LEU A 154 34.31 2.70 -40.58
C LEU A 154 32.78 2.69 -40.52
N GLU A 155 32.09 2.78 -41.66
CA GLU A 155 30.63 2.69 -41.76
C GLU A 155 30.13 1.31 -41.33
N SER A 156 30.80 0.23 -41.76
CA SER A 156 30.43 -1.13 -41.34
C SER A 156 30.63 -1.33 -39.83
N ALA A 157 31.76 -0.88 -39.25
CA ALA A 157 31.98 -0.94 -37.81
C ALA A 157 30.96 -0.08 -37.03
N ALA A 158 30.65 1.13 -37.52
CA ALA A 158 29.62 1.98 -36.92
C ALA A 158 28.24 1.32 -36.98
N ALA A 159 27.88 0.68 -38.10
CA ALA A 159 26.61 -0.03 -38.23
C ALA A 159 26.52 -1.24 -37.29
N GLU A 160 27.61 -1.98 -37.10
CA GLU A 160 27.70 -3.07 -36.13
C GLU A 160 27.53 -2.56 -34.69
N ASP A 161 28.27 -1.52 -34.30
CA ASP A 161 28.15 -0.89 -32.97
C ASP A 161 26.74 -0.35 -32.72
N LEU A 162 26.10 0.28 -33.73
CA LEU A 162 24.72 0.79 -33.62
C LEU A 162 23.67 -0.32 -33.57
N ALA A 163 23.89 -1.44 -34.27
CA ALA A 163 23.01 -2.59 -34.19
C ALA A 163 23.09 -3.25 -32.81
N GLU A 164 24.31 -3.46 -32.29
CA GLU A 164 24.52 -3.97 -30.92
C GLU A 164 23.92 -3.02 -29.88
N ALA A 165 24.09 -1.71 -30.06
CA ALA A 165 23.51 -0.71 -29.15
C ALA A 165 21.98 -0.74 -29.17
N ALA A 166 21.35 -0.85 -30.34
CA ALA A 166 19.89 -0.97 -30.46
C ALA A 166 19.38 -2.24 -29.75
N ASP A 167 19.95 -3.40 -30.07
CA ASP A 167 19.57 -4.67 -29.46
C ASP A 167 19.76 -4.66 -27.94
N LEU A 168 20.82 -4.01 -27.43
CA LEU A 168 21.04 -3.87 -26.00
C LEU A 168 20.05 -2.92 -25.34
N VAL A 169 19.70 -1.80 -25.96
CA VAL A 169 18.71 -0.84 -25.45
C VAL A 169 17.34 -1.52 -25.34
N ASP A 170 16.92 -2.22 -26.40
CA ASP A 170 15.62 -2.92 -26.41
C ASP A 170 15.58 -4.01 -25.35
N ARG A 171 16.61 -4.87 -25.28
CA ARG A 171 16.69 -5.93 -24.26
C ARG A 171 16.68 -5.35 -22.85
N LYS A 172 17.45 -4.29 -22.57
CA LYS A 172 17.53 -3.69 -21.24
C LYS A 172 16.24 -2.98 -20.85
N ARG A 173 15.55 -2.36 -21.80
CA ARG A 173 14.21 -1.81 -21.59
C ARG A 173 13.22 -2.93 -21.24
N GLU A 174 13.23 -4.04 -21.97
CA GLU A 174 12.37 -5.18 -21.66
C GLU A 174 12.67 -5.76 -20.27
N THR A 175 13.95 -5.89 -19.90
CA THR A 175 14.35 -6.29 -18.54
C THR A 175 13.83 -5.30 -17.50
N PHE A 176 14.02 -3.99 -17.71
CA PHE A 176 13.51 -2.96 -16.80
C PHE A 176 11.99 -3.06 -16.62
N GLU A 177 11.22 -3.15 -17.70
CA GLU A 177 9.75 -3.25 -17.64
C GLU A 177 9.28 -4.56 -17.01
N SER A 178 10.01 -5.65 -17.20
CA SER A 178 9.72 -6.94 -16.58
C SER A 178 9.98 -6.90 -15.07
N GLU A 179 11.12 -6.34 -14.66
CA GLU A 179 11.47 -6.21 -13.24
C GLU A 179 10.56 -5.20 -12.52
N TYR A 180 10.23 -4.08 -13.17
CA TYR A 180 9.26 -3.13 -12.68
C TYR A 180 7.91 -3.79 -12.41
N ARG A 181 7.34 -4.50 -13.40
CA ARG A 181 6.06 -5.19 -13.27
C ARG A 181 6.08 -6.30 -12.22
N ARG A 182 7.22 -6.98 -12.04
CA ARG A 182 7.39 -8.05 -11.06
C ARG A 182 7.44 -7.52 -9.62
N THR A 183 8.06 -6.37 -9.41
CA THR A 183 8.47 -5.91 -8.07
C THR A 183 7.54 -4.84 -7.50
N MET A 184 7.08 -3.91 -8.34
CA MET A 184 6.21 -2.82 -7.93
C MET A 184 4.95 -2.83 -8.81
N GLY A 185 5.05 -2.75 -10.13
CA GLY A 185 3.87 -2.69 -11.00
C GLY A 185 2.96 -1.49 -10.71
N ASP A 186 2.02 -1.22 -11.61
CA ASP A 186 1.14 -0.05 -11.46
C ASP A 186 0.08 -0.27 -10.35
N GLU A 187 -0.36 -1.53 -10.17
CA GLU A 187 -1.37 -1.91 -9.17
C GLU A 187 -0.88 -1.67 -7.72
N THR A 188 0.35 -2.07 -7.39
CA THR A 188 0.94 -1.78 -6.06
C THR A 188 1.09 -0.28 -5.84
N LEU A 189 1.49 0.47 -6.88
CA LEU A 189 1.59 1.93 -6.76
C LEU A 189 0.23 2.57 -6.53
N ASP A 190 -0.83 2.08 -7.18
CA ASP A 190 -2.19 2.55 -6.95
C ASP A 190 -2.67 2.23 -5.53
N ALA A 191 -2.41 1.02 -5.03
CA ALA A 191 -2.75 0.63 -3.65
C ALA A 191 -2.03 1.50 -2.60
N LEU A 192 -0.76 1.85 -2.86
CA LEU A 192 0.03 2.71 -1.96
C LEU A 192 -0.26 4.20 -2.12
N ALA A 193 -0.98 4.63 -3.17
CA ALA A 193 -1.16 6.04 -3.51
C ALA A 193 -1.95 6.81 -2.45
N ASP A 194 -2.92 6.16 -1.82
CA ASP A 194 -3.75 6.80 -0.79
C ASP A 194 -2.97 7.03 0.51
N LEU A 195 -2.04 6.13 0.83
CA LEU A 195 -1.21 6.22 2.04
C LEU A 195 0.00 7.14 1.87
N ALA A 196 0.75 6.94 0.78
CA ALA A 196 2.02 7.62 0.53
C ALA A 196 2.00 8.32 -0.85
N PRO A 197 1.09 9.29 -1.08
CA PRO A 197 0.87 9.90 -2.39
C PRO A 197 2.13 10.56 -2.97
N ASN A 198 2.94 11.19 -2.11
CA ASN A 198 4.18 11.83 -2.52
C ASN A 198 5.22 10.79 -2.95
N ALA A 199 5.40 9.72 -2.18
CA ALA A 199 6.36 8.66 -2.49
C ALA A 199 5.99 7.94 -3.79
N VAL A 200 4.70 7.63 -3.98
CA VAL A 200 4.19 7.04 -5.22
C VAL A 200 4.39 7.99 -6.40
N SER A 201 4.13 9.29 -6.25
CA SER A 201 4.37 10.25 -7.32
C SER A 201 5.84 10.35 -7.69
N GLU A 202 6.75 10.30 -6.71
CA GLU A 202 8.19 10.32 -6.95
C GLU A 202 8.67 9.03 -7.64
N ALA A 203 8.15 7.87 -7.22
CA ALA A 203 8.42 6.57 -7.84
C ALA A 203 7.97 6.54 -9.31
N ARG A 204 6.74 7.00 -9.61
CA ARG A 204 6.23 7.14 -10.99
C ARG A 204 7.12 8.04 -11.83
N ALA A 205 7.49 9.20 -11.30
CA ALA A 205 8.39 10.13 -11.98
C ALA A 205 9.80 9.54 -12.17
N ALA A 206 10.27 8.66 -11.30
CA ALA A 206 11.55 7.95 -11.47
C ALA A 206 11.47 6.89 -12.57
N VAL A 207 10.40 6.10 -12.59
CA VAL A 207 10.14 5.10 -13.65
C VAL A 207 10.03 5.77 -15.01
N ASP A 208 9.27 6.86 -15.11
CA ASP A 208 9.11 7.60 -16.37
C ASP A 208 10.44 8.20 -16.86
N ARG A 209 11.28 8.73 -15.95
CA ARG A 209 12.63 9.20 -16.30
C ARG A 209 13.52 8.10 -16.87
N GLU A 210 13.43 6.87 -16.34
CA GLU A 210 14.20 5.74 -16.89
C GLU A 210 13.64 5.29 -18.25
N ARG A 211 12.32 5.24 -18.42
CA ARG A 211 11.67 4.97 -19.72
C ARG A 211 12.11 5.97 -20.78
N GLU A 212 12.04 7.26 -20.46
CA GLU A 212 12.50 8.36 -21.32
C GLU A 212 13.98 8.21 -21.67
N ALA A 213 14.83 7.77 -20.74
CA ALA A 213 16.24 7.57 -21.02
C ALA A 213 16.50 6.45 -22.04
N TYR A 214 15.72 5.35 -22.00
CA TYR A 214 15.78 4.31 -23.03
C TYR A 214 15.28 4.81 -24.38
N ASP A 215 14.15 5.54 -24.40
CA ASP A 215 13.59 6.12 -25.63
C ASP A 215 14.53 7.17 -26.25
N GLU A 216 15.22 7.96 -25.43
CA GLU A 216 16.24 8.93 -25.88
C GLU A 216 17.45 8.21 -26.48
N LEU A 217 17.94 7.12 -25.85
CA LEU A 217 19.03 6.31 -26.38
C LEU A 217 18.65 5.66 -27.72
N ALA A 218 17.47 5.07 -27.82
CA ALA A 218 16.97 4.48 -29.07
C ALA A 218 16.86 5.55 -30.18
N SER A 219 16.33 6.72 -29.85
CA SER A 219 16.22 7.86 -30.78
C SER A 219 17.60 8.36 -31.24
N LYS A 220 18.59 8.42 -30.33
CA LYS A 220 19.98 8.78 -30.65
C LYS A 220 20.63 7.76 -31.58
N VAL A 221 20.41 6.45 -31.35
CA VAL A 221 20.90 5.38 -32.23
C VAL A 221 20.34 5.54 -33.65
N GLU A 222 19.03 5.76 -33.79
CA GLU A 222 18.39 5.96 -35.10
C GLU A 222 18.83 7.27 -35.78
N SER A 223 19.02 8.34 -34.99
CA SER A 223 19.55 9.61 -35.50
C SER A 223 20.95 9.45 -36.08
N VAL A 224 21.86 8.74 -35.39
CA VAL A 224 23.22 8.49 -35.90
C VAL A 224 23.17 7.58 -37.13
N ARG A 225 22.30 6.58 -37.16
CA ARG A 225 22.09 5.69 -38.31
C ARG A 225 21.66 6.45 -39.58
N SER A 226 20.84 7.49 -39.44
CA SER A 226 20.21 8.20 -40.55
C SER A 226 20.94 9.48 -41.01
N SER A 227 21.82 10.08 -40.19
CA SER A 227 22.33 11.44 -40.42
C SER A 227 23.85 11.60 -40.49
N VAL A 228 24.62 10.53 -40.34
CA VAL A 228 26.09 10.63 -40.34
C VAL A 228 26.62 10.82 -41.77
N THR A 229 27.30 11.95 -41.99
CA THR A 229 28.01 12.25 -43.26
C THR A 229 29.52 11.94 -43.18
N ASP A 230 30.09 11.86 -41.97
CA ASP A 230 31.50 11.50 -41.74
C ASP A 230 31.59 10.16 -41.00
N ALA A 231 32.11 9.14 -41.69
CA ALA A 231 32.25 7.78 -41.17
C ALA A 231 33.06 7.68 -39.86
N SER A 232 34.05 8.55 -39.66
CA SER A 232 34.88 8.54 -38.45
C SER A 232 34.14 9.11 -37.24
N GLU A 233 33.37 10.19 -37.44
CA GLU A 233 32.51 10.74 -36.40
C GLU A 233 31.35 9.79 -36.08
N GLY A 234 30.77 9.16 -37.10
CA GLY A 234 29.73 8.14 -36.94
C GLY A 234 30.18 6.98 -36.07
N ARG A 235 31.36 6.42 -36.34
CA ARG A 235 31.93 5.33 -35.53
C ARG A 235 32.15 5.75 -34.09
N ARG A 236 32.71 6.95 -33.84
CA ARG A 236 32.92 7.43 -32.47
C ARG A 236 31.59 7.54 -31.71
N ARG A 237 30.57 8.16 -32.33
CA ARG A 237 29.24 8.29 -31.73
C ARG A 237 28.57 6.94 -31.50
N ALA A 238 28.70 6.00 -32.43
CA ALA A 238 28.20 4.64 -32.28
C ALA A 238 28.82 3.93 -31.07
N ALA A 239 30.15 4.01 -30.91
CA ALA A 239 30.85 3.45 -29.77
C ALA A 239 30.46 4.12 -28.42
N GLU A 240 30.26 5.44 -28.40
CA GLU A 240 29.77 6.17 -27.23
C GLU A 240 28.36 5.74 -26.82
N LEU A 241 27.45 5.54 -27.80
CA LEU A 241 26.09 5.04 -27.56
C LEU A 241 26.10 3.59 -27.06
N LEU A 242 26.95 2.74 -27.63
CA LEU A 242 27.13 1.36 -27.17
C LEU A 242 27.64 1.30 -25.73
N ASP A 243 28.64 2.11 -25.36
CA ASP A 243 29.12 2.21 -23.97
C ASP A 243 28.02 2.72 -23.03
N SER A 244 27.24 3.71 -23.47
CA SER A 244 26.10 4.23 -22.69
C SER A 244 25.04 3.17 -22.46
N ALA A 245 24.68 2.38 -23.48
CA ALA A 245 23.76 1.25 -23.35
C ALA A 245 24.32 0.17 -22.42
N LYS A 246 25.63 -0.14 -22.51
CA LYS A 246 26.30 -1.12 -21.63
C LYS A 246 26.29 -0.73 -20.16
N ARG A 247 26.46 0.55 -19.84
CA ARG A 247 26.47 1.06 -18.44
C ARG A 247 25.12 1.09 -17.74
N ARG A 248 24.00 1.10 -18.49
CA ARG A 248 22.67 1.09 -17.90
C ARG A 248 22.42 -0.19 -17.10
N ASP A 249 21.85 -0.09 -15.93
CA ASP A 249 21.56 -1.22 -15.06
C ASP A 249 20.05 -1.25 -14.75
N PRO A 250 19.27 -2.04 -15.51
CA PRO A 250 17.81 -2.13 -15.35
C PRO A 250 17.39 -2.54 -13.94
N GLU A 251 18.01 -3.59 -13.40
CA GLU A 251 17.69 -4.17 -12.10
C GLU A 251 18.01 -3.16 -10.99
N GLY A 252 19.24 -2.63 -10.97
CA GLY A 252 19.63 -1.61 -10.00
C GLY A 252 18.89 -0.27 -10.15
N ALA A 253 18.20 -0.01 -11.26
CA ALA A 253 17.28 1.12 -11.38
C ALA A 253 15.95 0.84 -10.66
N VAL A 254 15.37 -0.34 -10.86
CA VAL A 254 14.15 -0.78 -10.16
C VAL A 254 14.39 -0.86 -8.65
N ASP A 255 15.51 -1.46 -8.21
CA ASP A 255 15.85 -1.58 -6.79
C ASP A 255 15.93 -0.21 -6.09
N ARG A 256 16.48 0.80 -6.77
CA ARG A 256 16.54 2.17 -6.21
C ARG A 256 15.16 2.79 -6.07
N VAL A 257 14.30 2.64 -7.08
CA VAL A 257 12.92 3.14 -7.02
C VAL A 257 12.14 2.42 -5.91
N GLN A 258 12.36 1.12 -5.74
CA GLN A 258 11.74 0.34 -4.67
C GLN A 258 12.19 0.81 -3.30
N ALA A 259 13.49 1.01 -3.09
CA ALA A 259 14.03 1.49 -1.82
C ALA A 259 13.50 2.89 -1.48
N ASP A 260 13.52 3.82 -2.44
CA ASP A 260 13.00 5.17 -2.25
C ASP A 260 11.48 5.15 -1.91
N LEU A 261 10.71 4.24 -2.54
CA LEU A 261 9.29 4.05 -2.23
C LEU A 261 9.07 3.44 -0.85
N ALA A 262 9.84 2.42 -0.48
CA ALA A 262 9.77 1.77 0.84
C ALA A 262 10.05 2.77 1.97
N ASP A 263 11.08 3.61 1.82
CA ASP A 263 11.41 4.70 2.75
C ASP A 263 10.24 5.70 2.85
N GLY A 264 9.59 6.00 1.73
CA GLY A 264 8.41 6.87 1.69
C GLY A 264 7.19 6.28 2.39
N VAL A 265 6.97 4.97 2.28
CA VAL A 265 5.91 4.25 3.01
C VAL A 265 6.22 4.20 4.50
N ASP A 266 7.45 3.90 4.91
CA ASP A 266 7.86 3.91 6.32
C ASP A 266 7.64 5.29 6.95
N ALA A 267 7.98 6.37 6.23
CA ALA A 267 7.72 7.73 6.66
C ALA A 267 6.22 8.08 6.77
N ALA A 268 5.34 7.42 6.00
CA ALA A 268 3.88 7.55 6.16
C ALA A 268 3.40 6.83 7.42
N VAL A 269 3.89 5.61 7.65
CA VAL A 269 3.63 4.84 8.88
C VAL A 269 4.10 5.63 10.11
N GLU A 270 5.26 6.28 10.08
CA GLU A 270 5.77 7.12 11.18
C GLU A 270 4.90 8.34 11.49
N ARG A 271 4.22 8.89 10.49
CA ARG A 271 3.29 10.02 10.70
C ARG A 271 1.96 9.59 11.33
N GLY A 272 1.71 8.29 11.45
CA GLY A 272 0.46 7.73 11.96
C GLY A 272 -0.61 7.54 10.88
N ASP A 273 -0.25 7.52 9.60
CA ASP A 273 -1.21 7.33 8.49
C ASP A 273 -1.77 5.89 8.44
N VAL A 274 -1.24 4.97 9.25
CA VAL A 274 -1.67 3.56 9.42
C VAL A 274 -2.23 3.30 10.83
N ASP A 275 -2.42 4.36 11.62
CA ASP A 275 -2.93 4.24 12.99
C ASP A 275 -4.43 3.93 12.98
N LEU A 276 -4.80 2.79 13.56
CA LEU A 276 -6.18 2.30 13.66
C LEU A 276 -6.99 2.98 14.79
N THR A 277 -6.58 4.19 15.19
CA THR A 277 -7.29 4.94 16.23
C THR A 277 -8.52 5.65 15.66
N VAL A 278 -9.68 5.44 16.27
CA VAL A 278 -10.92 6.12 15.90
C VAL A 278 -11.18 7.29 16.83
N ARG A 279 -11.47 8.46 16.27
CA ARG A 279 -11.80 9.66 17.03
C ARG A 279 -13.30 9.85 17.11
N SER A 280 -13.82 9.95 18.33
CA SER A 280 -15.23 10.19 18.61
C SER A 280 -15.67 11.60 18.19
N ARG A 281 -16.95 11.72 17.82
CA ARG A 281 -17.63 13.01 17.64
C ARG A 281 -17.60 13.88 18.91
N TYR A 282 -17.49 13.25 20.07
CA TYR A 282 -17.32 13.89 21.38
C TYR A 282 -15.89 14.37 21.67
N GLY A 283 -14.98 14.28 20.68
CA GLY A 283 -13.67 14.92 20.68
C GLY A 283 -12.51 14.11 21.29
N ARG A 284 -12.79 12.95 21.89
CA ARG A 284 -11.80 11.99 22.43
C ARG A 284 -11.55 10.83 21.48
N THR A 285 -10.40 10.18 21.60
CA THR A 285 -10.05 8.96 20.85
C THR A 285 -10.53 7.75 21.63
N TYR A 286 -11.09 6.76 20.93
CA TYR A 286 -11.52 5.49 21.52
C TYR A 286 -10.33 4.65 21.95
N GLU A 287 -10.47 3.93 23.06
CA GLU A 287 -9.54 2.87 23.45
C GLU A 287 -9.84 1.58 22.68
N VAL A 288 -9.56 1.58 21.37
CA VAL A 288 -9.84 0.47 20.43
C VAL A 288 -9.30 -0.89 20.93
N VAL A 289 -8.30 -0.88 21.81
CA VAL A 289 -7.74 -2.08 22.47
C VAL A 289 -8.75 -2.83 23.35
N ASN A 290 -9.80 -2.15 23.83
CA ASN A 290 -10.84 -2.72 24.68
C ASN A 290 -11.99 -3.33 23.86
N LEU A 291 -12.00 -3.19 22.53
CA LEU A 291 -13.00 -3.83 21.68
C LEU A 291 -12.89 -5.36 21.68
N ARG A 292 -13.97 -6.03 21.26
CA ARG A 292 -14.01 -7.49 21.06
C ARG A 292 -12.90 -7.95 20.10
N SER A 293 -12.46 -9.21 20.23
CA SER A 293 -11.37 -9.80 19.43
C SER A 293 -11.47 -9.51 17.93
N THR A 294 -12.68 -9.54 17.38
CA THR A 294 -12.98 -9.24 15.97
C THR A 294 -12.53 -7.85 15.51
N PHE A 295 -12.37 -6.89 16.42
CA PHE A 295 -11.94 -5.52 16.11
C PHE A 295 -10.54 -5.20 16.66
N ARG A 296 -10.16 -5.74 17.82
CA ARG A 296 -8.82 -5.53 18.39
C ARG A 296 -7.70 -6.33 17.70
N GLU A 297 -8.07 -7.35 16.91
CA GLU A 297 -7.13 -8.18 16.16
C GLU A 297 -7.47 -8.13 14.66
N VAL A 298 -6.45 -7.98 13.84
CA VAL A 298 -6.52 -8.02 12.37
C VAL A 298 -5.60 -9.14 11.86
N ARG A 299 -6.06 -9.91 10.89
CA ARG A 299 -5.24 -10.97 10.27
C ARG A 299 -4.56 -10.38 9.05
N LEU A 300 -3.24 -10.25 9.13
CA LEU A 300 -2.46 -9.61 8.06
C LEU A 300 -1.73 -10.66 7.23
N PRO A 301 -1.77 -10.57 5.89
CA PRO A 301 -0.94 -11.40 5.03
C PRO A 301 0.56 -11.14 5.27
N PRO A 302 1.45 -12.06 4.87
CA PRO A 302 1.17 -13.40 4.36
C PRO A 302 0.87 -14.43 5.47
N SER A 303 1.18 -14.10 6.73
CA SER A 303 1.05 -15.05 7.84
C SER A 303 -0.40 -15.38 8.19
N ASN A 304 -1.32 -14.43 7.97
CA ASN A 304 -2.71 -14.47 8.43
C ASN A 304 -2.85 -14.75 9.94
N GLU A 305 -1.78 -14.49 10.70
CA GLU A 305 -1.80 -14.58 12.16
C GLU A 305 -2.51 -13.34 12.74
N PRO A 306 -3.28 -13.51 13.84
CA PRO A 306 -3.94 -12.39 14.49
C PRO A 306 -2.89 -11.42 15.04
N THR A 307 -2.90 -10.20 14.50
CA THR A 307 -2.05 -9.08 14.92
C THR A 307 -2.92 -8.09 15.69
N HIS A 308 -2.48 -7.71 16.88
CA HIS A 308 -3.19 -6.73 17.69
C HIS A 308 -3.11 -5.34 17.05
N VAL A 309 -4.20 -4.57 17.03
CA VAL A 309 -4.28 -3.25 16.35
C VAL A 309 -3.18 -2.28 16.77
N GLY A 310 -2.82 -2.25 18.06
CA GLY A 310 -1.71 -1.43 18.59
C GLY A 310 -0.29 -1.88 18.19
N GLU A 311 -0.16 -2.96 17.41
CA GLU A 311 1.12 -3.47 16.90
C GLU A 311 1.22 -3.41 15.37
N VAL A 312 0.17 -2.95 14.68
CA VAL A 312 0.07 -2.91 13.22
C VAL A 312 1.24 -2.14 12.61
N ASP A 313 1.54 -0.94 13.10
CA ASP A 313 2.70 -0.14 12.65
C ASP A 313 4.01 -0.93 12.73
N ARG A 314 4.24 -1.65 13.84
CA ARG A 314 5.46 -2.46 14.02
C ARG A 314 5.47 -3.67 13.09
N THR A 315 4.31 -4.20 12.73
CA THR A 315 4.21 -5.30 11.75
C THR A 315 4.51 -4.80 10.35
N VAL A 316 3.95 -3.67 9.92
CA VAL A 316 4.25 -3.06 8.61
C VAL A 316 5.74 -2.73 8.50
N ARG A 317 6.34 -2.07 9.51
CA ARG A 317 7.77 -1.77 9.50
C ARG A 317 8.66 -3.01 9.44
N ARG A 318 8.31 -4.06 10.19
CA ARG A 318 9.03 -5.34 10.11
C ARG A 318 8.94 -6.00 8.73
N LEU A 319 7.86 -5.76 7.98
CA LEU A 319 7.74 -6.25 6.61
C LEU A 319 8.59 -5.41 5.66
N LEU A 320 8.63 -4.09 5.84
CA LEU A 320 9.50 -3.18 5.05
C LEU A 320 11.00 -3.48 5.27
N ASP A 321 11.40 -3.84 6.49
CA ASP A 321 12.78 -4.19 6.84
C ASP A 321 13.25 -5.56 6.30
N ARG A 322 12.37 -6.35 5.69
CA ARG A 322 12.66 -7.71 5.24
C ARG A 322 13.01 -7.74 3.76
N ASP A 323 14.25 -8.14 3.47
CA ASP A 323 14.75 -8.34 2.10
C ASP A 323 13.97 -9.40 1.29
N ASP A 324 13.21 -10.28 1.96
CA ASP A 324 12.45 -11.37 1.34
C ASP A 324 10.97 -11.05 1.08
N VAL A 325 10.52 -9.85 1.41
CA VAL A 325 9.14 -9.39 1.21
C VAL A 325 9.10 -8.31 0.14
N ASP A 326 8.23 -8.45 -0.84
CA ASP A 326 8.03 -7.44 -1.88
C ASP A 326 7.04 -6.35 -1.44
N LEU A 327 7.09 -5.19 -2.11
CA LEU A 327 6.18 -4.07 -1.80
C LEU A 327 4.72 -4.39 -2.14
N ALA A 328 4.47 -5.34 -3.05
CA ALA A 328 3.13 -5.84 -3.33
C ALA A 328 2.50 -6.46 -2.08
N THR A 329 3.24 -7.32 -1.37
CA THR A 329 2.80 -7.90 -0.10
C THR A 329 2.54 -6.82 0.96
N VAL A 330 3.38 -5.77 1.01
CA VAL A 330 3.16 -4.65 1.93
C VAL A 330 1.89 -3.88 1.58
N ALA A 331 1.62 -3.66 0.29
CA ALA A 331 0.39 -3.02 -0.18
C ALA A 331 -0.85 -3.84 0.18
N ASP A 332 -0.82 -5.17 0.02
CA ASP A 332 -1.91 -6.06 0.43
C ASP A 332 -2.18 -5.96 1.95
N VAL A 333 -1.12 -5.90 2.76
CA VAL A 333 -1.24 -5.70 4.22
C VAL A 333 -1.90 -4.37 4.54
N LEU A 334 -1.52 -3.30 3.85
CA LEU A 334 -2.08 -1.96 4.06
C LEU A 334 -3.55 -1.88 3.64
N ASP A 335 -3.94 -2.58 2.57
CA ASP A 335 -5.34 -2.67 2.15
C ASP A 335 -6.20 -3.39 3.21
N GLU A 336 -5.71 -4.52 3.74
CA GLU A 336 -6.39 -5.23 4.84
C GLU A 336 -6.50 -4.37 6.11
N ILE A 337 -5.46 -3.59 6.45
CA ILE A 337 -5.50 -2.65 7.57
C ILE A 337 -6.59 -1.61 7.33
N ARG A 338 -6.70 -1.06 6.12
CA ARG A 338 -7.72 -0.06 5.77
C ARG A 338 -9.12 -0.64 5.82
N VAL A 339 -9.34 -1.82 5.25
CA VAL A 339 -10.63 -2.52 5.32
C VAL A 339 -11.03 -2.75 6.78
N HIS A 340 -10.07 -3.14 7.62
CA HIS A 340 -10.30 -3.32 9.05
C HIS A 340 -10.57 -1.98 9.76
N GLN A 341 -9.89 -0.90 9.39
CA GLN A 341 -10.16 0.45 9.89
C GLN A 341 -11.58 0.89 9.57
N GLU A 342 -12.01 0.78 8.32
CA GLU A 342 -13.37 1.12 7.88
C GLU A 342 -14.43 0.29 8.63
N ARG A 343 -14.10 -0.97 8.97
CA ARG A 343 -14.97 -1.81 9.79
C ARG A 343 -15.08 -1.32 11.23
N ILE A 344 -13.98 -0.91 11.86
CA ILE A 344 -14.00 -0.33 13.21
C ILE A 344 -14.75 1.00 13.19
N GLU A 345 -14.45 1.89 12.23
CA GLU A 345 -15.10 3.19 12.10
C GLU A 345 -16.61 3.05 11.90
N ARG A 346 -17.06 2.12 11.06
CA ARG A 346 -18.49 1.82 10.88
C ARG A 346 -19.13 1.34 12.18
N HIS A 347 -18.51 0.37 12.86
CA HIS A 347 -19.04 -0.15 14.12
C HIS A 347 -19.16 0.93 15.20
N VAL A 348 -18.14 1.80 15.31
CA VAL A 348 -18.16 2.95 16.23
C VAL A 348 -19.24 3.96 15.81
N ALA A 349 -19.38 4.24 14.52
CA ALA A 349 -20.38 5.17 14.02
C ALA A 349 -21.82 4.70 14.30
N ASP A 350 -22.10 3.41 14.06
CA ASP A 350 -23.40 2.79 14.34
C ASP A 350 -23.71 2.84 15.85
N THR A 351 -22.71 2.57 16.69
CA THR A 351 -22.86 2.63 18.16
C THR A 351 -23.04 4.07 18.66
N GLU A 352 -22.31 5.02 18.10
CA GLU A 352 -22.48 6.43 18.45
C GLU A 352 -23.84 6.97 17.97
N GLU A 353 -24.41 6.46 16.87
CA GLU A 353 -25.74 6.86 16.41
C GLU A 353 -26.83 6.48 17.42
N SER A 354 -26.86 5.22 17.88
CA SER A 354 -27.82 4.79 18.91
C SER A 354 -27.61 5.52 20.24
N PHE A 355 -26.35 5.75 20.62
CA PHE A 355 -26.01 6.52 21.81
C PHE A 355 -26.50 7.97 21.73
N ASP A 356 -26.31 8.63 20.59
CA ASP A 356 -26.69 10.03 20.37
C ASP A 356 -28.20 10.23 20.47
N GLU A 357 -29.01 9.33 19.91
CA GLU A 357 -30.46 9.43 20.01
C GLU A 357 -30.95 9.45 21.46
N ALA A 358 -30.42 8.55 22.30
CA ALA A 358 -30.76 8.49 23.71
C ALA A 358 -30.18 9.68 24.50
N HIS A 359 -28.95 10.09 24.17
CA HIS A 359 -28.29 11.24 24.80
C HIS A 359 -29.04 12.55 24.54
N ASP A 360 -29.39 12.83 23.28
CA ASP A 360 -30.11 14.03 22.87
C ASP A 360 -31.54 14.04 23.43
N ALA A 361 -32.20 12.89 23.53
CA ALA A 361 -33.49 12.77 24.19
C ALA A 361 -33.39 13.14 25.68
N ALA A 362 -32.40 12.58 26.40
CA ALA A 362 -32.18 12.88 27.81
C ALA A 362 -31.85 14.37 28.06
N GLU A 363 -30.94 14.96 27.26
CA GLU A 363 -30.63 16.38 27.36
C GLU A 363 -31.84 17.27 27.04
N GLY A 364 -32.61 16.91 26.00
CA GLY A 364 -33.81 17.63 25.61
C GLY A 364 -34.92 17.57 26.67
N ASP A 365 -35.09 16.43 27.35
CA ASP A 365 -36.05 16.28 28.44
C ASP A 365 -35.62 17.07 29.69
N VAL A 366 -34.32 17.08 30.01
CA VAL A 366 -33.75 17.95 31.07
C VAL A 366 -33.95 19.43 30.77
N GLU A 367 -33.69 19.87 29.53
CA GLU A 367 -33.89 21.26 29.11
C GLU A 367 -35.37 21.66 29.23
N ARG A 368 -36.28 20.81 28.75
CA ARG A 368 -37.73 21.04 28.92
C ARG A 368 -38.14 21.04 30.38
N ALA A 369 -37.55 20.18 31.23
CA ALA A 369 -37.85 20.16 32.66
C ALA A 369 -37.41 21.48 33.32
N ARG A 370 -36.25 22.03 32.95
CA ARG A 370 -35.81 23.37 33.39
C ARG A 370 -36.78 24.46 32.93
N ASP A 371 -37.19 24.45 31.67
CA ASP A 371 -38.14 25.42 31.11
C ASP A 371 -39.51 25.38 31.81
N GLU A 372 -40.03 24.19 32.13
CA GLU A 372 -41.28 24.03 32.87
C GLU A 372 -41.13 24.50 34.32
N LEU A 373 -39.97 24.27 34.93
CA LEU A 373 -39.67 24.71 36.29
C LEU A 373 -39.60 26.23 36.40
N GLU A 374 -39.08 26.92 35.38
CA GLU A 374 -39.07 28.40 35.33
C GLU A 374 -40.48 29.02 35.35
N ARG A 375 -41.50 28.27 34.91
CA ARG A 375 -42.91 28.71 34.91
C ARG A 375 -43.56 28.61 36.29
N LEU A 376 -42.99 27.84 37.21
CA LEU A 376 -43.45 27.80 38.60
C LEU A 376 -43.11 29.12 39.30
N GLU A 377 -43.96 29.53 40.24
CA GLU A 377 -43.77 30.78 40.99
C GLU A 377 -43.53 30.52 42.48
N GLY A 378 -42.87 31.49 43.12
CA GLY A 378 -42.77 31.60 44.58
C GLY A 378 -42.05 30.44 45.26
N ALA A 379 -42.53 30.09 46.46
CA ALA A 379 -41.90 29.09 47.32
C ALA A 379 -41.95 27.67 46.74
N VAL A 380 -42.88 27.40 45.83
CA VAL A 380 -43.00 26.09 45.15
C VAL A 380 -41.85 25.90 44.18
N ARG A 381 -41.53 26.90 43.34
CA ARG A 381 -40.38 26.82 42.42
C ARG A 381 -39.09 26.58 43.19
N GLU A 382 -38.78 27.40 44.19
CA GLU A 382 -37.52 27.29 44.95
C GLU A 382 -37.34 25.90 45.57
N ARG A 383 -38.44 25.31 46.06
CA ARG A 383 -38.42 23.99 46.69
C ARG A 383 -38.24 22.86 45.68
N VAL A 384 -38.90 22.95 44.52
CA VAL A 384 -38.76 21.99 43.42
C VAL A 384 -37.36 22.10 42.78
N GLU A 385 -36.84 23.31 42.58
CA GLU A 385 -35.52 23.58 42.02
C GLU A 385 -34.39 22.99 42.90
N SER A 386 -34.44 23.26 44.20
CA SER A 386 -33.44 22.75 45.15
C SER A 386 -33.36 21.22 45.18
N LYS A 387 -34.47 20.53 44.89
CA LYS A 387 -34.56 19.07 44.93
C LYS A 387 -34.29 18.43 43.57
N LEU A 388 -34.99 18.88 42.52
CA LEU A 388 -34.94 18.28 41.20
C LEU A 388 -33.81 18.83 40.31
N VAL A 389 -33.30 20.03 40.57
CA VAL A 389 -32.19 20.61 39.78
C VAL A 389 -30.86 20.46 40.53
N GLU A 390 -30.80 20.92 41.78
CA GLU A 390 -29.56 20.91 42.57
C GLU A 390 -29.21 19.54 43.18
N GLY A 391 -30.15 18.60 43.24
CA GLY A 391 -29.89 17.24 43.72
C GLY A 391 -29.57 17.14 45.22
N HIS A 392 -30.14 18.00 46.06
CA HIS A 392 -29.90 17.97 47.52
C HIS A 392 -30.49 16.73 48.23
N ASP A 393 -31.21 15.86 47.52
CA ASP A 393 -31.77 14.62 48.05
C ASP A 393 -31.30 13.40 47.24
N PRO A 394 -30.49 12.50 47.81
CA PRO A 394 -30.00 11.34 47.08
C PRO A 394 -31.09 10.30 46.77
N GLY A 395 -32.29 10.43 47.35
CA GLY A 395 -33.44 9.56 47.04
C GLY A 395 -34.34 10.06 45.91
N VAL A 396 -34.08 11.25 45.38
CA VAL A 396 -34.91 11.88 44.34
C VAL A 396 -34.08 12.06 43.08
N ASP A 397 -34.63 11.63 41.95
CA ASP A 397 -34.03 11.87 40.64
C ASP A 397 -33.85 13.37 40.41
N SER A 398 -32.70 13.75 39.86
CA SER A 398 -32.31 15.16 39.69
C SER A 398 -31.58 15.38 38.37
N VAL A 399 -31.61 16.61 37.88
CA VAL A 399 -30.84 17.03 36.71
C VAL A 399 -29.36 16.74 36.89
N HIS A 400 -28.83 16.94 38.10
CA HIS A 400 -27.44 16.58 38.42
C HIS A 400 -27.17 15.08 38.28
N SER A 401 -28.14 14.23 38.64
CA SER A 401 -28.06 12.78 38.47
C SER A 401 -27.99 12.41 36.97
N VAL A 402 -28.85 13.00 36.14
CA VAL A 402 -28.85 12.80 34.69
C VAL A 402 -27.53 13.26 34.07
N GLU A 403 -27.04 14.46 34.39
CA GLU A 403 -25.76 14.97 33.89
C GLU A 403 -24.58 14.07 34.29
N THR A 404 -24.62 13.50 35.49
CA THR A 404 -23.60 12.54 35.97
C THR A 404 -23.66 11.25 35.17
N GLN A 405 -24.86 10.69 34.96
CA GLN A 405 -25.06 9.49 34.14
C GLN A 405 -24.61 9.71 32.69
N LEU A 406 -24.96 10.84 32.05
CA LEU A 406 -24.52 11.17 30.69
C LEU A 406 -23.00 11.35 30.59
N ARG A 407 -22.34 11.85 31.63
CA ARG A 407 -20.86 11.91 31.68
C ARG A 407 -20.27 10.50 31.78
N GLU A 408 -20.80 9.66 32.67
CA GLU A 408 -20.34 8.28 32.85
C GLU A 408 -20.59 7.42 31.61
N ALA A 409 -21.73 7.62 30.95
CA ALA A 409 -22.08 6.99 29.68
C ALA A 409 -21.07 7.35 28.58
N ARG A 410 -20.68 8.63 28.48
CA ARG A 410 -19.63 9.08 27.55
C ARG A 410 -18.25 8.49 27.87
N GLU A 411 -17.90 8.39 29.15
CA GLU A 411 -16.66 7.73 29.57
C GLU A 411 -16.65 6.25 29.19
N ALA A 412 -17.72 5.51 29.49
CA ALA A 412 -17.88 4.12 29.08
C ALA A 412 -17.85 3.93 27.56
N LEU A 413 -18.44 4.87 26.81
CA LEU A 413 -18.41 4.88 25.35
C LEU A 413 -16.96 4.96 24.86
N HIS A 414 -16.18 5.94 25.32
CA HIS A 414 -14.76 6.12 24.92
C HIS A 414 -13.85 4.96 25.34
N ASP A 415 -14.18 4.28 26.44
CA ASP A 415 -13.50 3.07 26.91
C ASP A 415 -13.86 1.82 26.09
N CYS A 416 -14.71 1.95 25.05
CA CYS A 416 -15.28 0.87 24.24
C CYS A 416 -16.13 -0.14 25.04
N ARG A 417 -16.71 0.28 26.17
CA ARG A 417 -17.71 -0.48 26.95
C ARG A 417 -19.12 -0.13 26.47
N PHE A 418 -19.42 -0.46 25.21
CA PHE A 418 -20.64 -0.02 24.52
C PHE A 418 -21.92 -0.45 25.21
N ASP A 419 -22.03 -1.71 25.64
CA ASP A 419 -23.21 -2.22 26.36
C ASP A 419 -23.46 -1.44 27.67
N GLU A 420 -22.38 -1.01 28.35
CA GLU A 420 -22.48 -0.19 29.56
C GLU A 420 -22.86 1.25 29.25
N ALA A 421 -22.28 1.83 28.19
CA ALA A 421 -22.61 3.17 27.72
C ALA A 421 -24.09 3.30 27.33
N GLU A 422 -24.60 2.32 26.57
CA GLU A 422 -26.00 2.24 26.14
C GLU A 422 -26.95 2.11 27.33
N ARG A 423 -26.63 1.22 28.28
CA ARG A 423 -27.41 1.09 29.51
C ARG A 423 -27.43 2.40 30.32
N LEU A 424 -26.30 3.07 30.47
CA LEU A 424 -26.18 4.32 31.23
C LEU A 424 -26.90 5.49 30.57
N VAL A 425 -26.83 5.63 29.24
CA VAL A 425 -27.55 6.69 28.51
C VAL A 425 -29.06 6.45 28.53
N GLU A 426 -29.50 5.19 28.46
CA GLU A 426 -30.92 4.83 28.54
C GLU A 426 -31.48 4.97 29.97
N ASP A 427 -30.66 4.67 31.00
CA ASP A 427 -30.96 5.03 32.39
C ASP A 427 -31.13 6.54 32.54
N ALA A 428 -30.21 7.34 31.97
CA ALA A 428 -30.26 8.80 31.99
C ALA A 428 -31.52 9.35 31.29
N ARG A 429 -31.90 8.78 30.15
CA ARG A 429 -33.13 9.12 29.41
C ARG A 429 -34.38 8.86 30.25
N ARG A 430 -34.48 7.69 30.89
CA ARG A 430 -35.60 7.35 31.78
C ARG A 430 -35.68 8.29 32.98
N THR A 431 -34.55 8.62 33.60
CA THR A 431 -34.48 9.58 34.71
C THR A 431 -34.91 10.99 34.24
N ALA A 432 -34.48 11.43 33.05
CA ALA A 432 -34.86 12.72 32.48
C ALA A 432 -36.36 12.83 32.15
N ASP A 433 -36.95 11.78 31.58
CA ASP A 433 -38.40 11.72 31.30
C ASP A 433 -39.24 11.73 32.59
N GLY A 434 -38.81 11.00 33.62
CA GLY A 434 -39.42 11.03 34.96
C GLY A 434 -39.35 12.41 35.61
N LEU A 435 -38.22 13.11 35.46
CA LEU A 435 -38.05 14.50 35.90
C LEU A 435 -39.02 15.44 35.17
N LEU A 436 -39.07 15.38 33.84
CA LEU A 436 -39.96 16.20 33.03
C LEU A 436 -41.43 15.97 33.41
N THR A 437 -41.84 14.71 33.56
CA THR A 437 -43.19 14.33 34.00
C THR A 437 -43.51 14.91 35.38
N THR A 438 -42.56 14.83 36.31
CA THR A 438 -42.70 15.37 37.67
C THR A 438 -42.88 16.89 37.65
N VAL A 439 -42.03 17.62 36.90
CA VAL A 439 -42.13 19.09 36.81
C VAL A 439 -43.41 19.51 36.11
N GLN A 440 -43.78 18.88 34.99
CA GLN A 440 -45.04 19.15 34.28
C GLN A 440 -46.26 18.90 35.15
N PHE A 441 -46.24 17.86 35.98
CA PHE A 441 -47.30 17.58 36.95
C PHE A 441 -47.45 18.71 37.96
N PHE A 442 -46.36 19.16 38.60
CA PHE A 442 -46.43 20.26 39.57
C PHE A 442 -46.77 21.60 38.92
N GLY A 443 -46.32 21.85 37.69
CA GLY A 443 -46.75 22.99 36.87
C GLY A 443 -48.24 22.97 36.59
N SER A 444 -48.77 21.81 36.19
CA SER A 444 -50.20 21.61 35.95
C SER A 444 -51.02 21.71 37.23
N LEU A 445 -50.50 21.22 38.36
CA LEU A 445 -51.15 21.32 39.66
C LEU A 445 -51.25 22.78 40.12
N ALA A 446 -50.17 23.55 39.99
CA ALA A 446 -50.18 24.99 40.26
C ALA A 446 -51.28 25.71 39.45
N GLY A 447 -51.36 25.45 38.14
CA GLY A 447 -52.43 26.01 37.29
C GLY A 447 -53.84 25.49 37.61
N ALA A 448 -53.99 24.22 38.00
CA ALA A 448 -55.27 23.64 38.38
C ALA A 448 -55.80 24.21 39.70
N LEU A 449 -54.90 24.59 40.62
CA LEU A 449 -55.25 25.25 41.88
C LEU A 449 -55.73 26.68 41.67
N ASP A 450 -55.16 27.41 40.71
CA ASP A 450 -55.69 28.71 40.28
C ASP A 450 -57.12 28.61 39.70
N HIS A 451 -57.51 27.42 39.24
CA HIS A 451 -58.83 27.13 38.67
C HIS A 451 -59.78 26.36 39.61
N GLY A 452 -59.39 26.10 40.87
CA GLY A 452 -60.25 25.54 41.90
C GLY A 452 -60.59 24.05 41.75
N GLN A 453 -59.65 23.22 41.27
CA GLN A 453 -59.79 21.77 41.24
C GLN A 453 -59.42 21.14 42.60
N ASP A 454 -60.28 20.26 43.12
CA ASP A 454 -60.14 19.70 44.48
C ASP A 454 -59.31 18.39 44.55
N ARG A 455 -59.08 17.71 43.43
CA ARG A 455 -58.37 16.41 43.41
C ARG A 455 -57.65 16.16 42.09
N VAL A 456 -56.37 15.78 42.19
CA VAL A 456 -55.52 15.41 41.06
C VAL A 456 -54.87 14.05 41.33
N SER A 457 -54.85 13.16 40.33
CA SER A 457 -54.16 11.86 40.43
C SER A 457 -52.65 12.05 40.30
N LEU A 458 -51.89 11.36 41.15
CA LEU A 458 -50.43 11.37 41.11
C LEU A 458 -49.95 10.41 40.00
N PRO A 459 -49.11 10.85 39.05
CA PRO A 459 -48.43 9.95 38.12
C PRO A 459 -47.57 8.91 38.86
N GLY A 460 -47.31 7.76 38.24
CA GLY A 460 -46.53 6.68 38.87
C GLY A 460 -45.06 7.04 39.08
N GLU A 461 -44.58 8.01 38.32
CA GLU A 461 -43.22 8.54 38.27
C GLU A 461 -42.95 9.54 39.40
N VAL A 462 -44.00 10.11 40.01
CA VAL A 462 -43.87 11.08 41.10
C VAL A 462 -43.83 10.36 42.43
N ASP A 463 -42.75 10.52 43.19
CA ASP A 463 -42.64 9.95 44.53
C ASP A 463 -43.70 10.58 45.49
N PRO A 464 -44.58 9.78 46.12
CA PRO A 464 -45.54 10.27 47.10
C PRO A 464 -44.90 10.96 48.31
N GLU A 465 -43.68 10.58 48.72
CA GLU A 465 -42.93 11.26 49.80
C GLU A 465 -42.47 12.64 49.36
N PHE A 466 -41.89 12.75 48.16
CA PHE A 466 -41.56 14.04 47.57
C PHE A 466 -42.78 14.96 47.42
N ALA A 467 -43.90 14.42 46.94
CA ALA A 467 -45.14 15.17 46.83
C ALA A 467 -45.65 15.68 48.19
N ARG A 468 -45.46 14.92 49.29
CA ARG A 468 -45.80 15.38 50.65
C ARG A 468 -44.87 16.47 51.14
N ASP A 469 -43.59 16.39 50.80
CA ASP A 469 -42.56 17.36 51.17
C ASP A 469 -42.80 18.74 50.56
N LEU A 470 -43.55 18.81 49.45
CA LEU A 470 -43.97 20.07 48.82
C LEU A 470 -45.20 20.71 49.46
N ALA A 471 -45.91 20.00 50.34
CA ALA A 471 -47.12 20.50 51.00
C ALA A 471 -46.92 21.89 51.65
N PRO A 472 -45.86 22.14 52.45
CA PRO A 472 -45.68 23.45 53.09
C PRO A 472 -45.53 24.60 52.09
N ALA A 473 -44.93 24.35 50.92
CA ALA A 473 -44.78 25.35 49.87
C ALA A 473 -46.11 25.65 49.20
N PHE A 474 -46.87 24.62 48.81
CA PHE A 474 -48.21 24.79 48.21
C PHE A 474 -49.24 25.40 49.17
N GLU A 475 -49.24 25.00 50.45
CA GLU A 475 -50.15 25.59 51.45
C GLU A 475 -49.83 27.07 51.72
N SER A 476 -48.55 27.44 51.68
CA SER A 476 -48.11 28.82 51.90
C SER A 476 -48.42 29.72 50.70
N GLU A 477 -48.17 29.25 49.49
CA GLU A 477 -48.32 30.04 48.26
C GLU A 477 -49.80 30.18 47.86
N TYR A 478 -50.58 29.10 47.93
CA TYR A 478 -51.96 29.06 47.42
C TYR A 478 -53.03 29.12 48.52
N GLY A 479 -52.66 29.10 49.81
CA GLY A 479 -53.62 29.21 50.93
C GLY A 479 -54.55 28.00 51.09
N VAL A 480 -54.15 26.85 50.56
CA VAL A 480 -54.92 25.61 50.55
C VAL A 480 -54.50 24.65 51.66
N GLU A 481 -55.30 23.62 51.94
CA GLU A 481 -54.89 22.43 52.68
C GLU A 481 -54.51 21.34 51.69
N TYR A 482 -53.25 20.87 51.75
CA TYR A 482 -52.69 19.93 50.79
C TYR A 482 -52.49 18.56 51.45
N ARG A 483 -53.10 17.49 50.90
CA ARG A 483 -52.92 16.11 51.39
C ARG A 483 -52.62 15.14 50.26
N VAL A 484 -51.60 14.30 50.46
CA VAL A 484 -51.28 13.18 49.57
C VAL A 484 -51.74 11.88 50.21
N ALA A 485 -52.69 11.20 49.59
CA ALA A 485 -53.22 9.91 50.03
C ALA A 485 -53.71 9.07 48.84
N ASP A 486 -53.53 7.74 48.92
CA ASP A 486 -54.04 6.76 47.96
C ASP A 486 -53.70 7.05 46.48
N GLY A 487 -52.52 7.61 46.20
CA GLY A 487 -52.10 7.97 44.83
C GLY A 487 -52.77 9.24 44.27
N HIS A 488 -53.32 10.09 45.14
CA HIS A 488 -53.91 11.37 44.76
C HIS A 488 -53.45 12.50 45.67
N ILE A 489 -53.43 13.71 45.10
CA ILE A 489 -53.35 14.96 45.84
C ILE A 489 -54.77 15.51 46.00
N SER A 490 -55.20 15.67 47.23
CA SER A 490 -56.46 16.33 47.59
C SER A 490 -56.14 17.73 48.08
N VAL A 491 -56.78 18.73 47.47
CA VAL A 491 -56.58 20.13 47.83
C VAL A 491 -57.92 20.74 48.21
N SER A 492 -58.00 21.30 49.41
CA SER A 492 -59.22 21.95 49.90
C SER A 492 -58.93 23.36 50.36
N ASN A 493 -59.73 24.34 49.94
CA ASN A 493 -59.59 25.71 50.40
C ASN A 493 -59.74 25.79 51.92
N ARG A 494 -58.79 26.47 52.58
CA ARG A 494 -58.78 26.67 54.03
C ARG A 494 -59.92 27.62 54.42
N GLY A 495 -61.15 27.10 54.49
CA GLY A 495 -62.33 27.90 54.81
C GLY A 495 -63.71 27.29 54.53
N ASP A 496 -63.83 26.18 53.80
CA ASP A 496 -65.16 25.58 53.55
C ASP A 496 -65.46 24.42 54.51
N PRO A 497 -66.48 24.53 55.39
CA PRO A 497 -66.81 23.47 56.33
C PRO A 497 -67.40 22.27 55.59
N ALA A 498 -66.88 21.10 55.94
CA ALA A 498 -67.34 19.77 55.51
C ALA A 498 -68.86 19.70 55.31
N SER A 499 -69.27 19.50 54.06
CA SER A 499 -70.66 19.19 53.70
C SER A 499 -70.80 17.69 53.47
N VAL A 500 -71.34 17.07 54.51
CA VAL A 500 -71.84 15.70 54.62
C VAL A 500 -72.84 15.36 53.51
N GLU A 501 -72.79 14.11 53.04
CA GLU A 501 -73.80 13.34 52.29
C GLU A 501 -75.13 14.03 51.94
N SER A 502 -75.44 14.06 50.64
CA SER A 502 -76.80 14.23 50.14
C SER A 502 -77.08 13.29 48.98
N THR A 503 -77.53 12.10 49.34
CA THR A 503 -78.34 11.20 48.51
C THR A 503 -79.60 11.93 48.02
N ARG A 504 -79.80 12.09 46.70
CA ARG A 504 -81.14 12.19 46.07
C ARG A 504 -81.11 12.19 44.53
N ASP A 505 -81.69 11.12 43.99
CA ASP A 505 -82.50 10.99 42.77
C ASP A 505 -82.80 12.22 41.90
N ARG A 506 -82.47 12.10 40.60
CA ARG A 506 -83.31 12.34 39.40
C ARG A 506 -82.39 12.17 38.17
N ASP A 507 -82.44 11.07 37.44
CA ASP A 507 -83.47 10.61 36.49
C ASP A 507 -83.61 11.51 35.24
N ARG A 508 -83.45 10.84 34.08
CA ARG A 508 -83.60 11.24 32.66
C ARG A 508 -82.39 11.89 31.96
N SER A 509 -81.58 11.12 31.22
CA SER A 509 -81.79 10.55 29.85
C SER A 509 -81.52 11.61 28.78
N THR A 510 -80.66 11.42 27.76
CA THR A 510 -80.55 10.32 26.79
C THR A 510 -79.21 10.47 26.04
N GLY A 511 -78.39 9.42 25.96
CA GLY A 511 -78.20 8.64 24.71
C GLY A 511 -76.74 8.78 24.26
N ARG A 512 -75.99 7.78 23.82
CA ARG A 512 -76.29 6.45 23.25
C ARG A 512 -74.94 5.71 23.28
N SER A 513 -74.77 4.67 24.09
CA SER A 513 -74.96 3.24 23.75
C SER A 513 -74.03 2.70 22.66
N SER A 514 -73.03 1.93 23.10
CA SER A 514 -72.70 0.56 22.63
C SER A 514 -71.60 0.02 23.57
N SER A 515 -71.93 -0.82 24.56
CA SER A 515 -71.98 -2.30 24.48
C SER A 515 -70.61 -2.91 24.17
N ALA A 516 -70.11 -3.94 24.83
CA ALA A 516 -70.52 -4.74 25.98
C ALA A 516 -69.38 -5.74 26.25
N ALA A 517 -69.42 -6.32 27.45
CA ALA A 517 -68.95 -7.67 27.79
C ALA A 517 -67.43 -7.90 27.86
N GLY A 518 -67.00 -8.17 29.09
CA GLY A 518 -65.76 -8.90 29.32
C GLY A 518 -65.86 -10.37 28.91
N SER A 519 -64.70 -10.99 28.83
CA SER A 519 -64.45 -12.44 28.96
C SER A 519 -62.96 -12.60 29.25
N ALA A 520 -62.60 -12.96 30.49
CA ALA A 520 -62.04 -14.28 30.78
C ALA A 520 -62.09 -15.31 29.64
N SER A 521 -60.93 -15.58 29.04
CA SER A 521 -60.47 -16.86 28.45
C SER A 521 -59.11 -16.55 27.81
N GLY A 522 -58.01 -17.18 28.20
CA GLY A 522 -57.73 -18.60 27.97
C GLY A 522 -56.43 -18.64 27.18
N GLY A 523 -55.48 -19.47 27.60
CA GLY A 523 -54.15 -19.61 26.98
C GLY A 523 -54.29 -19.73 25.47
N ARG A 524 -53.93 -18.66 24.79
CA ARG A 524 -53.75 -18.58 23.35
C ARG A 524 -52.24 -18.51 23.22
N GLU A 525 -51.62 -19.55 22.68
CA GLU A 525 -50.25 -19.44 22.18
C GLU A 525 -50.16 -18.13 21.40
N GLU A 526 -49.35 -17.22 21.92
CA GLU A 526 -49.06 -15.94 21.32
C GLU A 526 -48.50 -16.25 19.93
N TYR A 527 -49.26 -15.86 18.90
CA TYR A 527 -48.83 -16.04 17.53
C TYR A 527 -47.84 -14.92 17.25
N VAL A 528 -46.57 -15.20 17.52
CA VAL A 528 -45.44 -14.35 17.17
C VAL A 528 -45.25 -14.46 15.66
N ASP A 529 -45.23 -13.32 14.98
CA ASP A 529 -44.89 -13.26 13.56
C ASP A 529 -43.38 -13.49 13.42
N PRO A 530 -42.92 -14.55 12.73
CA PRO A 530 -41.50 -14.85 12.61
C PRO A 530 -40.68 -13.71 11.99
N GLU A 531 -41.32 -12.81 11.25
CA GLU A 531 -40.72 -11.60 10.66
C GLU A 531 -40.26 -10.58 11.72
N GLU A 532 -40.82 -10.61 12.93
CA GLU A 532 -40.44 -9.69 14.02
C GLU A 532 -39.25 -10.20 14.86
N VAL A 533 -38.84 -11.46 14.69
CA VAL A 533 -37.78 -12.12 15.48
C VAL A 533 -36.73 -12.82 14.59
N VAL A 534 -36.58 -12.36 13.35
CA VAL A 534 -35.73 -13.02 12.33
C VAL A 534 -34.26 -13.00 12.75
N ASP A 535 -33.77 -11.86 13.21
CA ASP A 535 -32.36 -11.68 13.55
C ASP A 535 -31.98 -12.50 14.79
N GLU A 536 -32.89 -12.60 15.76
CA GLU A 536 -32.76 -13.44 16.95
C GLU A 536 -32.73 -14.92 16.58
N VAL A 537 -33.59 -15.36 15.66
CA VAL A 537 -33.61 -16.77 15.21
C VAL A 537 -32.37 -17.11 14.38
N LEU A 538 -31.89 -16.20 13.53
CA LEU A 538 -30.64 -16.39 12.79
C LEU A 538 -29.44 -16.49 13.72
N LEU A 539 -29.40 -15.67 14.78
CA LEU A 539 -28.36 -15.75 15.81
C LEU A 539 -28.41 -17.10 16.55
N LEU A 540 -29.61 -17.59 16.90
CA LEU A 540 -29.76 -18.91 17.54
C LEU A 540 -29.27 -20.06 16.64
N PHE A 541 -29.44 -19.96 15.31
CA PHE A 541 -28.87 -20.94 14.37
C PHE A 541 -27.34 -20.87 14.28
N ASP A 542 -26.75 -19.69 14.30
CA ASP A 542 -25.29 -19.51 14.29
C ASP A 542 -24.67 -20.10 15.57
N GLU A 543 -25.29 -19.85 16.71
CA GLU A 543 -24.85 -20.38 18.01
C GLU A 543 -25.01 -21.90 18.09
N LEU A 544 -26.13 -22.45 17.60
CA LEU A 544 -26.28 -23.91 17.44
C LEU A 544 -25.20 -24.50 16.54
N SER A 545 -24.80 -23.79 15.48
CA SER A 545 -23.74 -24.22 14.55
C SER A 545 -22.37 -24.17 15.20
N ALA A 546 -22.10 -23.17 16.04
CA ALA A 546 -20.84 -23.01 16.75
C ALA A 546 -20.59 -24.13 17.77
N VAL A 547 -21.64 -24.66 18.40
CA VAL A 547 -21.55 -25.78 19.35
C VAL A 547 -21.74 -27.15 18.70
N ALA A 548 -22.04 -27.22 17.41
CA ALA A 548 -22.23 -28.49 16.70
C ALA A 548 -20.90 -29.19 16.38
N GLU A 549 -20.72 -30.40 16.92
CA GLU A 549 -19.56 -31.24 16.62
C GLU A 549 -19.81 -32.15 15.41
N ALA A 550 -18.82 -32.24 14.51
CA ALA A 550 -18.89 -33.12 13.34
C ALA A 550 -19.04 -34.60 13.75
N GLY A 551 -20.07 -35.27 13.20
CA GLY A 551 -20.42 -36.65 13.51
C GLY A 551 -21.30 -36.84 14.74
N SER A 552 -21.75 -35.75 15.39
CA SER A 552 -22.83 -35.78 16.38
C SER A 552 -24.20 -35.69 15.69
N ASP A 553 -25.17 -36.46 16.17
CA ASP A 553 -26.59 -36.38 15.79
C ASP A 553 -27.37 -35.43 16.72
N THR A 554 -26.73 -34.90 17.76
CA THR A 554 -27.34 -34.10 18.81
C THR A 554 -26.53 -32.85 19.12
N VAL A 555 -27.21 -31.73 19.31
CA VAL A 555 -26.64 -30.43 19.66
C VAL A 555 -27.36 -29.90 20.89
N HIS A 556 -26.57 -29.43 21.85
CA HIS A 556 -27.04 -28.91 23.12
C HIS A 556 -26.55 -27.46 23.27
N LEU A 557 -27.48 -26.52 23.45
CA LEU A 557 -27.16 -25.11 23.64
C LEU A 557 -27.69 -24.63 24.99
N GLU A 558 -26.78 -24.18 25.85
CA GLU A 558 -27.15 -23.59 27.13
C GLU A 558 -27.59 -22.14 26.91
N THR A 559 -28.87 -21.84 27.12
CA THR A 559 -29.43 -20.51 26.83
C THR A 559 -29.03 -19.45 27.86
N GLY A 560 -28.32 -19.83 28.93
CA GLY A 560 -27.75 -18.89 29.90
C GLY A 560 -26.52 -18.15 29.39
N ASP A 561 -25.89 -18.64 28.31
CA ASP A 561 -24.69 -18.04 27.72
C ASP A 561 -25.01 -17.15 26.50
N LEU A 562 -26.30 -17.05 26.14
CA LEU A 562 -26.79 -16.29 25.00
C LEU A 562 -27.30 -14.90 25.43
N PRO A 563 -27.28 -13.89 24.54
CA PRO A 563 -27.80 -12.56 24.86
C PRO A 563 -29.31 -12.58 25.20
N ASP A 564 -29.73 -11.86 26.23
CA ASP A 564 -31.12 -11.85 26.73
C ASP A 564 -32.17 -11.58 25.64
N TYR A 565 -31.82 -10.81 24.60
CA TYR A 565 -32.72 -10.52 23.47
C TYR A 565 -32.91 -11.72 22.52
N ALA A 566 -31.92 -12.59 22.36
CA ALA A 566 -32.00 -13.79 21.53
C ALA A 566 -32.67 -14.96 22.24
N VAL A 567 -32.75 -14.91 23.58
CA VAL A 567 -33.37 -15.93 24.42
C VAL A 567 -34.78 -15.54 24.84
N GLN A 568 -35.38 -14.56 24.16
CA GLN A 568 -36.79 -14.24 24.33
C GLN A 568 -37.65 -15.49 24.03
N SER A 569 -38.71 -15.67 24.81
CA SER A 569 -39.64 -16.79 24.67
C SER A 569 -40.21 -16.91 23.25
N GLU A 570 -40.33 -15.77 22.58
CA GLU A 570 -40.84 -15.55 21.25
C GLU A 570 -39.89 -16.09 20.18
N ALA A 571 -38.60 -15.77 20.27
CA ALA A 571 -37.55 -16.26 19.36
C ALA A 571 -37.32 -17.76 19.52
N LEU A 572 -37.26 -18.26 20.76
CA LEU A 572 -37.12 -19.68 21.06
C LEU A 572 -38.32 -20.50 20.53
N ALA A 573 -39.55 -19.98 20.68
CA ALA A 573 -40.74 -20.63 20.12
C ALA A 573 -40.76 -20.57 18.57
N ALA A 574 -40.22 -19.51 17.97
CA ALA A 574 -40.14 -19.37 16.51
C ALA A 574 -39.14 -20.36 15.90
N ILE A 575 -37.93 -20.49 16.46
CA ILE A 575 -36.92 -21.45 15.98
C ILE A 575 -37.37 -22.90 16.20
N GLU A 576 -37.99 -23.22 17.34
CA GLU A 576 -38.53 -24.57 17.61
C GLU A 576 -39.60 -24.93 16.58
N ARG A 577 -40.55 -24.02 16.35
CA ARG A 577 -41.65 -24.23 15.39
C ARG A 577 -41.16 -24.31 13.94
N PHE A 578 -40.13 -23.56 13.57
CA PHE A 578 -39.54 -23.66 12.24
C PHE A 578 -38.79 -24.98 12.07
N SER A 579 -37.88 -25.30 12.97
CA SER A 579 -37.03 -26.50 12.92
C SER A 579 -37.86 -27.78 12.99
N SER A 580 -38.89 -27.83 13.84
CA SER A 580 -39.81 -28.97 13.95
C SER A 580 -40.64 -29.22 12.68
N ARG A 581 -40.76 -28.25 11.76
CA ARG A 581 -41.43 -28.45 10.46
C ARG A 581 -40.51 -29.09 9.42
N GLN A 582 -39.20 -29.03 9.61
CA GLN A 582 -38.17 -29.56 8.70
C GLN A 582 -37.85 -31.02 9.02
N ASN A 583 -38.88 -31.88 8.94
CA ASN A 583 -38.82 -33.31 9.30
C ASN A 583 -37.86 -34.15 8.43
N ASP A 584 -37.29 -33.57 7.38
CA ASP A 584 -36.24 -34.17 6.56
C ASP A 584 -34.84 -34.02 7.17
N LEU A 585 -34.67 -33.07 8.11
CA LEU A 585 -33.38 -32.73 8.74
C LEU A 585 -33.41 -32.92 10.27
N VAL A 586 -34.52 -32.54 10.93
CA VAL A 586 -34.66 -32.54 12.39
C VAL A 586 -35.59 -33.67 12.85
N GLU A 587 -35.13 -34.49 13.79
CA GLU A 587 -35.91 -35.53 14.46
C GLU A 587 -36.66 -34.97 15.68
N SER A 588 -36.01 -34.15 16.50
CA SER A 588 -36.65 -33.41 17.59
C SER A 588 -35.93 -32.08 17.85
N PHE A 589 -36.69 -31.09 18.28
CA PHE A 589 -36.19 -29.80 18.74
C PHE A 589 -36.96 -29.47 20.01
N ASP A 590 -36.29 -29.45 21.15
CA ASP A 590 -36.92 -29.31 22.47
C ASP A 590 -36.42 -28.04 23.16
N VAL A 591 -37.34 -27.12 23.45
CA VAL A 591 -37.08 -25.93 24.28
C VAL A 591 -37.70 -26.14 25.67
N PRO A 592 -36.95 -25.98 26.78
CA PRO A 592 -37.50 -26.13 28.12
C PRO A 592 -38.55 -25.07 28.44
N ALA A 593 -39.65 -25.49 29.05
CA ALA A 593 -40.69 -24.56 29.49
C ALA A 593 -40.16 -23.57 30.55
N GLY A 594 -40.12 -22.28 30.21
CA GLY A 594 -39.70 -21.19 31.10
C GLY A 594 -38.23 -20.76 30.98
N ALA A 595 -37.54 -21.08 29.88
CA ALA A 595 -36.24 -20.47 29.55
C ALA A 595 -36.38 -18.95 29.25
N PRO A 596 -35.40 -18.10 29.60
CA PRO A 596 -34.10 -18.40 30.25
C PRO A 596 -34.11 -18.45 31.80
N PRO A 597 -33.21 -19.24 32.44
CA PRO A 597 -32.18 -20.11 31.83
C PRO A 597 -32.67 -21.56 31.56
N GLY A 598 -32.28 -22.14 30.41
CA GLY A 598 -32.59 -23.52 30.00
C GLY A 598 -31.56 -24.11 29.02
N ILE A 599 -31.71 -25.38 28.63
CA ILE A 599 -30.88 -26.05 27.61
C ILE A 599 -31.77 -26.38 26.40
N VAL A 600 -31.45 -25.85 25.23
CA VAL A 600 -32.10 -26.19 23.96
C VAL A 600 -31.43 -27.43 23.39
N ASP A 601 -32.24 -28.48 23.16
CA ASP A 601 -31.76 -29.76 22.63
C ASP A 601 -32.28 -29.97 21.21
N VAL A 602 -31.37 -30.22 20.26
CA VAL A 602 -31.72 -30.50 18.86
C VAL A 602 -31.16 -31.86 18.46
N ARG A 603 -32.02 -32.72 17.91
CA ARG A 603 -31.65 -34.02 17.36
C ARG A 603 -31.88 -34.04 15.86
N PHE A 604 -30.85 -34.36 15.09
CA PHE A 604 -30.89 -34.46 13.64
C PHE A 604 -31.11 -35.90 13.18
N THR A 605 -31.65 -36.06 11.98
CA THR A 605 -31.83 -37.39 11.39
C THR A 605 -30.47 -38.02 11.04
N ASP A 606 -30.36 -39.35 11.09
CA ASP A 606 -29.13 -40.13 10.76
C ASP A 606 -28.56 -39.93 9.34
N ARG A 607 -29.13 -39.04 8.53
CA ARG A 607 -28.82 -38.83 7.11
C ARG A 607 -27.91 -37.63 6.83
N THR A 608 -27.75 -36.73 7.80
CA THR A 608 -26.99 -35.48 7.64
C THR A 608 -26.28 -35.16 8.95
N ASP A 609 -25.01 -34.78 8.88
CA ASP A 609 -24.25 -34.36 10.07
C ASP A 609 -24.82 -33.04 10.63
N ALA A 610 -24.80 -32.87 11.96
CA ALA A 610 -25.43 -31.71 12.62
C ALA A 610 -24.99 -30.33 12.07
N PRO A 611 -23.71 -30.06 11.77
CA PRO A 611 -23.30 -28.78 11.18
C PRO A 611 -23.93 -28.53 9.80
N ASP A 612 -23.94 -29.54 8.92
CA ASP A 612 -24.52 -29.42 7.57
C ASP A 612 -26.05 -29.26 7.63
N ALA A 613 -26.69 -29.91 8.60
CA ALA A 613 -28.12 -29.79 8.83
C ALA A 613 -28.49 -28.39 9.34
N LEU A 614 -27.68 -27.81 10.24
CA LEU A 614 -27.87 -26.46 10.76
C LEU A 614 -27.63 -25.38 9.70
N ASP A 615 -26.58 -25.52 8.88
CA ASP A 615 -26.32 -24.61 7.75
C ASP A 615 -27.50 -24.62 6.76
N THR A 616 -28.02 -25.82 6.46
CA THR A 616 -29.22 -25.96 5.61
C THR A 616 -30.47 -25.35 6.25
N LEU A 617 -30.64 -25.46 7.57
CA LEU A 617 -31.75 -24.84 8.28
C LEU A 617 -31.64 -23.32 8.29
N TYR A 618 -30.43 -22.78 8.49
CA TYR A 618 -30.11 -21.37 8.43
C TYR A 618 -30.47 -20.79 7.06
N ASP A 619 -30.00 -21.43 5.98
CA ASP A 619 -30.30 -21.02 4.61
C ASP A 619 -31.80 -21.06 4.30
N ARG A 620 -32.50 -22.13 4.71
CA ARG A 620 -33.96 -22.24 4.50
C ARG A 620 -34.74 -21.21 5.29
N PHE A 621 -34.30 -20.88 6.52
CA PHE A 621 -34.95 -19.87 7.33
C PHE A 621 -34.79 -18.50 6.69
N LYS A 622 -33.57 -18.18 6.25
CA LYS A 622 -33.25 -16.97 5.52
C LYS A 622 -34.07 -16.85 4.23
N GLU A 623 -34.12 -17.87 3.38
CA GLU A 623 -34.92 -17.84 2.15
C GLU A 623 -36.43 -17.63 2.38
N GLN A 624 -36.95 -18.04 3.54
CA GLN A 624 -38.38 -17.96 3.83
C GLN A 624 -38.79 -16.62 4.47
N TYR A 625 -37.90 -15.96 5.20
CA TYR A 625 -38.22 -14.82 6.07
C TYR A 625 -37.32 -13.58 5.87
N VAL A 626 -36.29 -13.64 5.00
CA VAL A 626 -35.40 -12.54 4.58
C VAL A 626 -35.43 -12.40 3.06
#